data_AF-A0A0B1TEM2-F1
#
_entry.id   AF-A0A0B1TEM2-F1
#
_cell.length_a   1.000
_cell.length_b   1.000
_cell.length_c   1.000
_cell.angle_alpha   90.00
_cell.angle_beta   90.00
_cell.angle_gamma   90.00
#
_symmetry.space_group_name_H-M   'P 1'
#
loop_
_entity.id
_entity.type
_entity.pdbx_description
1 polymer ?
#
loop_
_entity_poly.entity_id
_entity_poly.type
_entity_poly.pdbx_seq_one_letter_code
_entity_poly.pdbx_strand_id
1 'polypeptide(L)'
;MKEMLGGCCVCADENGWTDNPLIYCDGPGCEVAVHQGCYGIQEVPEGEWLCAKCHVAANSYSNGELKRNGPSSNGVARIEARCELCPFGYGALKRTEQKGWAHVICALYIPEVRFGDVHSMDPVILSDVPMERFEKLCYICANAGDTRAAQMGACMSCNKPGCKKGFHVTCAQQRGLLCEEGGGSKNVKYCGYCEHHLRKAVLFRYT
;
A
#
# COMPACT_ATOMS: atom_id res chain seq x y z
N MET A 1 -20.65 -17.39 2.51
CA MET A 1 -19.20 -17.37 2.21
C MET A 1 -18.90 -16.02 1.59
N LYS A 2 -18.05 -15.20 2.22
CA LYS A 2 -17.64 -13.93 1.60
C LYS A 2 -16.51 -14.25 0.62
N GLU A 3 -16.79 -14.12 -0.67
CA GLU A 3 -15.77 -14.16 -1.72
C GLU A 3 -14.80 -13.00 -1.46
N MET A 4 -13.61 -13.30 -0.97
CA MET A 4 -12.53 -12.33 -0.87
C MET A 4 -11.98 -12.13 -2.30
N LEU A 5 -11.93 -10.88 -2.77
CA LEU A 5 -11.27 -10.52 -4.02
C LEU A 5 -9.85 -11.12 -4.01
N GLY A 6 -9.55 -11.97 -5.00
CA GLY A 6 -8.40 -12.87 -4.98
C GLY A 6 -7.05 -12.15 -4.96
N GLY A 7 -6.12 -12.65 -4.15
CA GLY A 7 -4.71 -12.29 -4.21
C GLY A 7 -4.17 -11.31 -3.18
N CYS A 8 -2.87 -11.06 -3.26
CA CYS A 8 -2.15 -10.15 -2.38
C CYS A 8 -2.42 -8.69 -2.76
N CYS A 9 -2.94 -7.89 -1.84
CA CYS A 9 -3.21 -6.47 -2.05
C CYS A 9 -1.96 -5.57 -2.16
N VAL A 10 -0.75 -6.16 -2.10
CA VAL A 10 0.54 -5.46 -2.29
C VAL A 10 1.11 -5.73 -3.69
N CYS A 11 1.30 -6.99 -4.09
CA CYS A 11 1.89 -7.35 -5.39
C CYS A 11 0.86 -7.67 -6.49
N ALA A 12 -0.42 -7.80 -6.14
CA ALA A 12 -1.52 -8.20 -7.04
C ALA A 12 -1.43 -9.62 -7.63
N ASP A 13 -0.51 -10.48 -7.15
CA ASP A 13 -0.53 -11.91 -7.49
C ASP A 13 -1.61 -12.64 -6.69
N GLU A 14 -2.36 -13.51 -7.37
CA GLU A 14 -3.47 -14.28 -6.83
C GLU A 14 -3.02 -15.53 -6.06
N ASN A 15 -1.81 -16.02 -6.30
CA ASN A 15 -1.34 -17.30 -5.79
C ASN A 15 -0.48 -17.14 -4.54
N GLY A 16 -0.68 -18.00 -3.54
CA GLY A 16 0.30 -18.21 -2.47
C GLY A 16 1.27 -19.35 -2.82
N TRP A 17 2.45 -19.36 -2.21
CA TRP A 17 3.45 -20.42 -2.36
C TRP A 17 3.82 -21.04 -1.00
N THR A 18 4.44 -22.23 -1.01
CA THR A 18 4.86 -22.92 0.22
C THR A 18 5.79 -22.06 1.09
N ASP A 19 6.76 -21.39 0.48
CA ASP A 19 7.75 -20.56 1.20
C ASP A 19 7.35 -19.08 1.28
N ASN A 20 6.19 -18.72 0.74
CA ASN A 20 5.66 -17.36 0.75
C ASN A 20 4.13 -17.40 0.64
N PRO A 21 3.43 -17.91 1.67
CA PRO A 21 2.00 -18.15 1.61
C PRO A 21 1.22 -16.84 1.57
N LEU A 22 0.00 -16.90 1.03
CA LEU A 22 -0.97 -15.82 1.09
C LEU A 22 -1.71 -15.89 2.44
N ILE A 23 -1.57 -14.85 3.26
CA ILE A 23 -2.09 -14.77 4.63
C ILE A 23 -3.22 -13.74 4.67
N TYR A 24 -4.34 -14.12 5.31
CA TYR A 24 -5.55 -13.32 5.41
C TYR A 24 -5.71 -12.77 6.82
N CYS A 25 -6.13 -11.52 6.93
CA CYS A 25 -6.40 -10.87 8.22
C CYS A 25 -7.75 -11.33 8.80
N ASP A 26 -7.74 -11.85 10.03
CA ASP A 26 -8.93 -12.29 10.76
C ASP A 26 -9.69 -11.14 11.45
N GLY A 27 -9.15 -9.92 11.37
CA GLY A 27 -9.79 -8.72 11.90
C GLY A 27 -11.22 -8.50 11.33
N PRO A 28 -12.22 -8.17 12.16
CA PRO A 28 -13.62 -8.08 11.71
C PRO A 28 -13.82 -7.08 10.56
N GLY A 29 -14.31 -7.57 9.43
CA GLY A 29 -14.55 -6.76 8.23
C GLY A 29 -13.29 -6.28 7.51
N CYS A 30 -12.12 -6.86 7.84
CA CYS A 30 -10.89 -6.61 7.13
C CYS A 30 -10.78 -7.50 5.89
N GLU A 31 -10.30 -6.92 4.79
CA GLU A 31 -10.10 -7.63 3.50
C GLU A 31 -8.61 -7.70 3.14
N VAL A 32 -7.72 -7.51 4.12
CA VAL A 32 -6.28 -7.57 3.89
C VAL A 32 -5.87 -9.02 3.68
N ALA A 33 -5.44 -9.31 2.46
CA ALA A 33 -4.71 -10.52 2.09
C ALA A 33 -3.33 -10.12 1.58
N VAL A 34 -2.27 -10.72 2.12
CA VAL A 34 -0.88 -10.39 1.79
C VAL A 34 -0.01 -11.62 1.78
N HIS A 35 0.98 -11.67 0.89
CA HIS A 35 2.04 -12.65 1.07
C HIS A 35 2.86 -12.35 2.32
N GLN A 36 3.40 -13.40 2.93
CA GLN A 36 4.33 -13.29 4.05
C GLN A 36 5.42 -12.24 3.79
N GLY A 37 6.14 -12.38 2.67
CA GLY A 37 7.21 -11.47 2.26
C GLY A 37 6.73 -10.09 1.80
N CYS A 38 5.50 -9.97 1.30
CA CYS A 38 4.94 -8.68 0.88
C CYS A 38 4.54 -7.77 2.06
N TYR A 39 4.48 -8.31 3.28
CA TYR A 39 4.08 -7.56 4.47
C TYR A 39 5.08 -7.68 5.63
N GLY A 40 6.19 -8.39 5.42
CA GLY A 40 7.24 -8.58 6.42
C GLY A 40 6.81 -9.44 7.61
N ILE A 41 5.97 -10.45 7.38
CA ILE A 41 5.53 -11.38 8.42
C ILE A 41 6.69 -12.33 8.73
N GLN A 42 7.27 -12.24 9.93
CA GLN A 42 8.49 -12.98 10.28
C GLN A 42 8.24 -14.49 10.34
N GLU A 43 7.10 -14.89 10.91
CA GLU A 43 6.71 -16.29 11.06
C GLU A 43 5.26 -16.45 10.63
N VAL A 44 4.98 -17.53 9.89
CA VAL A 44 3.61 -17.85 9.47
C VAL A 44 2.82 -18.22 10.73
N PRO A 45 1.69 -17.56 10.99
CA PRO A 45 0.91 -17.78 12.20
C PRO A 45 0.22 -19.15 12.16
N GLU A 46 0.26 -19.89 13.28
CA GLU A 46 -0.47 -21.16 13.44
C GLU A 46 -1.98 -20.96 13.71
N GLY A 47 -2.40 -19.73 14.02
CA GLY A 47 -3.77 -19.36 14.34
C GLY A 47 -4.13 -17.97 13.81
N GLU A 48 -4.92 -17.22 14.59
CA GLU A 48 -5.40 -15.90 14.15
C GLU A 48 -4.26 -14.94 13.82
N TRP A 49 -4.42 -14.23 12.72
CA TRP A 49 -3.51 -13.18 12.30
C TRP A 49 -4.24 -11.86 12.07
N LEU A 50 -3.69 -10.80 12.68
CA LEU A 50 -4.21 -9.44 12.51
C LEU A 50 -3.18 -8.58 11.79
N CYS A 51 -3.59 -7.93 10.71
CA CYS A 51 -2.77 -6.86 10.11
C CYS A 51 -2.55 -5.72 11.14
N ALA A 52 -1.54 -4.89 10.94
CA ALA A 52 -1.17 -3.84 11.89
C ALA A 52 -2.35 -2.94 12.27
N LYS A 53 -3.22 -2.59 11.30
CA LYS A 53 -4.44 -1.80 11.55
C LYS A 53 -5.39 -2.50 12.53
N CYS A 54 -5.68 -3.78 12.31
CA CYS A 54 -6.59 -4.55 13.16
C CYS A 54 -5.97 -4.86 14.52
N HIS A 55 -4.67 -5.11 14.58
CA HIS A 55 -3.96 -5.34 15.84
C HIS A 55 -4.05 -4.10 16.76
N VAL A 56 -3.82 -2.90 16.22
CA VAL A 56 -3.99 -1.66 16.99
C VAL A 56 -5.46 -1.45 17.39
N ALA A 57 -6.41 -1.75 16.49
CA ALA A 57 -7.84 -1.63 16.79
C ALA A 57 -8.25 -2.53 17.95
N ALA A 58 -7.77 -3.78 18.00
CA ALA A 58 -8.02 -4.73 19.07
C ALA A 58 -7.40 -4.26 20.40
N ASN A 59 -6.12 -3.84 20.40
CA ASN A 59 -5.44 -3.38 21.62
C ASN A 59 -5.95 -2.04 22.16
N SER A 60 -6.61 -1.23 21.31
CA SER A 60 -7.25 0.00 21.77
C SER A 60 -8.51 -0.27 22.61
N TYR A 61 -9.14 -1.45 22.51
CA TYR A 61 -10.24 -1.85 23.41
C TYR A 61 -9.74 -2.20 24.80
N SER A 62 -8.67 -2.99 24.86
CA SER A 62 -8.21 -3.57 26.13
C SER A 62 -7.74 -2.51 27.11
N ASN A 63 -7.31 -1.34 26.62
CA ASN A 63 -6.81 -0.25 27.47
C ASN A 63 -7.89 0.78 27.87
N GLY A 64 -9.17 0.57 27.56
CA GLY A 64 -10.28 1.42 28.06
C GLY A 64 -10.29 2.88 27.57
N GLU A 65 -9.34 3.31 26.75
CA GLU A 65 -9.30 4.67 26.19
C GLU A 65 -10.15 4.75 24.92
N LEU A 66 -11.46 4.97 25.08
CA LEU A 66 -12.35 5.43 24.01
C LEU A 66 -11.86 6.79 23.47
N LYS A 67 -11.01 6.79 22.44
CA LYS A 67 -10.90 7.97 21.58
C LYS A 67 -12.15 8.02 20.69
N ARG A 68 -13.03 8.95 21.08
CA ARG A 68 -14.30 9.35 20.45
C ARG A 68 -14.36 9.04 18.95
N ASN A 69 -15.12 8.02 18.57
CA ASN A 69 -15.89 7.92 17.32
C ASN A 69 -16.87 6.73 17.37
N GLY A 70 -17.91 6.88 18.21
CA GLY A 70 -19.17 6.14 18.15
C GLY A 70 -19.16 4.64 18.50
N PRO A 71 -20.31 4.06 18.89
CA PRO A 71 -20.42 2.63 19.09
C PRO A 71 -20.31 1.92 17.74
N SER A 72 -19.29 1.07 17.60
CA SER A 72 -19.27 0.07 16.52
C SER A 72 -20.17 -1.08 16.94
N SER A 73 -21.13 -1.45 16.09
CA SER A 73 -22.10 -2.53 16.33
C SER A 73 -21.46 -3.91 16.61
N ASN A 74 -20.15 -4.04 16.42
CA ASN A 74 -19.41 -5.30 16.54
C ASN A 74 -18.26 -5.25 17.57
N GLY A 75 -18.20 -4.23 18.44
CA GLY A 75 -17.20 -4.17 19.53
C GLY A 75 -15.75 -3.93 19.10
N VAL A 76 -15.50 -3.45 17.87
CA VAL A 76 -14.14 -3.10 17.36
C VAL A 76 -14.08 -1.63 16.88
N ALA A 77 -12.97 -0.94 17.15
CA ALA A 77 -12.82 0.51 17.33
C ALA A 77 -12.49 0.99 15.96
N ARG A 78 -13.26 1.97 15.51
CA ARG A 78 -13.04 2.53 14.21
C ARG A 78 -11.83 3.44 14.33
N ILE A 79 -10.65 2.84 14.20
CA ILE A 79 -9.41 3.59 13.99
C ILE A 79 -9.50 4.19 12.60
N GLU A 80 -9.44 5.50 12.53
CA GLU A 80 -9.27 6.22 11.27
C GLU A 80 -7.81 6.08 10.81
N ALA A 81 -7.49 4.92 10.25
CA ALA A 81 -6.19 4.64 9.64
C ALA A 81 -6.24 5.04 8.16
N ARG A 82 -5.50 6.10 7.81
CA ARG A 82 -5.38 6.60 6.44
C ARG A 82 -3.92 6.71 6.07
N CYS A 83 -3.59 6.28 4.85
CA CYS A 83 -2.23 6.42 4.34
C CYS A 83 -1.84 7.90 4.20
N GLU A 84 -0.64 8.26 4.64
CA GLU A 84 -0.09 9.61 4.50
C GLU A 84 0.40 9.92 3.07
N LEU A 85 0.56 8.89 2.23
CA LEU A 85 1.08 8.99 0.87
C LEU A 85 -0.01 8.92 -0.21
N CYS A 86 -1.25 8.63 0.13
CA CYS A 86 -2.35 8.58 -0.84
C CYS A 86 -3.71 8.85 -0.17
N PRO A 87 -4.81 9.04 -0.92
CA PRO A 87 -6.07 9.43 -0.30
C PRO A 87 -6.82 8.27 0.39
N PHE A 88 -6.31 7.04 0.42
CA PHE A 88 -7.06 5.84 0.82
C PHE A 88 -6.64 5.25 2.18
N GLY A 89 -7.55 4.50 2.82
CA GLY A 89 -7.34 3.81 4.11
C GLY A 89 -7.65 2.29 4.15
N TYR A 90 -8.00 1.69 3.01
CA TYR A 90 -8.15 0.24 2.86
C TYR A 90 -6.79 -0.43 2.58
N GLY A 91 -6.71 -1.75 2.41
CA GLY A 91 -5.46 -2.44 2.03
C GLY A 91 -4.41 -2.54 3.15
N ALA A 92 -3.22 -3.03 2.80
CA ALA A 92 -2.16 -3.33 3.76
C ALA A 92 -1.41 -2.06 4.21
N LEU A 93 -1.58 -1.69 5.48
CA LEU A 93 -0.95 -0.54 6.10
C LEU A 93 0.09 -0.97 7.13
N LYS A 94 1.17 -0.20 7.27
CA LYS A 94 2.15 -0.25 8.37
C LYS A 94 2.20 1.09 9.08
N ARG A 95 2.76 1.12 10.30
CA ARG A 95 2.90 2.38 11.04
C ARG A 95 4.03 3.19 10.44
N THR A 96 3.88 4.51 10.46
CA THR A 96 5.00 5.41 10.17
C THR A 96 5.78 5.71 11.45
N GLU A 97 7.02 6.16 11.30
CA GLU A 97 7.86 6.64 12.42
C GLU A 97 7.20 7.73 13.28
N GLN A 98 6.27 8.49 12.69
CA GLN A 98 5.49 9.55 13.35
C GLN A 98 4.14 9.06 13.89
N LYS A 99 3.98 7.73 14.05
CA LYS A 99 2.76 7.06 14.54
C LYS A 99 1.53 7.20 13.63
N GLY A 100 1.70 7.69 12.41
CA GLY A 100 0.70 7.65 11.35
C GLY A 100 0.69 6.30 10.63
N TRP A 101 0.24 6.29 9.38
CA TRP A 101 0.05 5.08 8.58
C TRP A 101 0.50 5.29 7.15
N ALA A 102 1.11 4.27 6.56
CA ALA A 102 1.41 4.24 5.14
C ALA A 102 1.09 2.86 4.56
N HIS A 103 0.63 2.83 3.31
CA HIS A 103 0.53 1.57 2.58
C HIS A 103 1.91 1.00 2.34
N VAL A 104 2.03 -0.32 2.47
CA VAL A 104 3.26 -1.02 2.08
C VAL A 104 3.56 -0.80 0.60
N ILE A 105 2.56 -0.87 -0.28
CA ILE A 105 2.76 -0.61 -1.71
C ILE A 105 3.21 0.84 -1.99
N CYS A 106 2.65 1.84 -1.30
CA CYS A 106 3.10 3.23 -1.46
C CYS A 106 4.57 3.38 -1.07
N ALA A 107 4.99 2.72 0.02
CA ALA A 107 6.37 2.72 0.46
C ALA A 107 7.34 2.03 -0.53
N LEU A 108 6.90 0.96 -1.20
CA LEU A 108 7.72 0.29 -2.21
C LEU A 108 7.94 1.13 -3.48
N TYR A 109 6.94 1.90 -3.92
CA TYR A 109 6.93 2.58 -5.22
C TYR A 109 7.28 4.08 -5.16
N ILE A 110 7.38 4.68 -3.98
CA ILE A 110 7.97 6.01 -3.81
C ILE A 110 9.44 5.83 -3.41
N PRO A 111 10.41 6.13 -4.31
CA PRO A 111 11.81 5.74 -4.13
C PRO A 111 12.46 6.24 -2.84
N GLU A 112 12.00 7.39 -2.35
CA GLU A 112 12.54 8.04 -1.15
C GLU A 112 11.95 7.51 0.16
N VAL A 113 10.91 6.67 0.11
CA VAL A 113 10.36 6.01 1.30
C VAL A 113 11.22 4.81 1.66
N ARG A 114 11.45 4.63 2.96
CA ARG A 114 12.24 3.51 3.50
C ARG A 114 11.43 2.71 4.51
N PHE A 115 11.94 1.53 4.85
CA PHE A 115 11.52 0.80 6.05
C PHE A 115 12.64 0.89 7.09
N GLY A 116 12.28 1.07 8.35
CA GLY A 116 13.25 1.06 9.46
C GLY A 116 13.94 -0.29 9.59
N ASP A 117 13.17 -1.36 9.43
CA ASP A 117 13.67 -2.71 9.25
C ASP A 117 13.05 -3.35 7.99
N VAL A 118 13.89 -3.88 7.11
CA VAL A 118 13.46 -4.42 5.80
C VAL A 118 12.84 -5.81 5.89
N HIS A 119 13.10 -6.55 6.97
CA HIS A 119 12.55 -7.91 7.15
C HIS A 119 11.11 -7.83 7.63
N SER A 120 10.86 -6.96 8.61
CA SER A 120 9.55 -6.68 9.19
C SER A 120 8.76 -5.64 8.40
N MET A 121 9.42 -4.85 7.54
CA MET A 121 8.82 -3.74 6.80
C MET A 121 8.12 -2.72 7.71
N ASP A 122 8.70 -2.45 8.88
CA ASP A 122 8.15 -1.55 9.91
C ASP A 122 9.28 -0.85 10.70
N PRO A 123 9.10 0.41 11.15
CA PRO A 123 8.12 1.36 10.66
C PRO A 123 8.44 1.83 9.24
N VAL A 124 7.45 2.43 8.57
CA VAL A 124 7.66 3.17 7.34
C VAL A 124 8.28 4.54 7.66
N ILE A 125 9.36 4.87 6.95
CA ILE A 125 10.15 6.10 7.13
C ILE A 125 9.85 7.07 5.99
N LEU A 126 9.36 8.26 6.34
CA LEU A 126 8.92 9.30 5.40
C LEU A 126 9.80 10.56 5.43
N SER A 127 10.71 10.68 6.38
CA SER A 127 11.56 11.87 6.57
C SER A 127 12.38 12.28 5.34
N ASP A 128 12.70 11.32 4.47
CA ASP A 128 13.52 11.54 3.28
C ASP A 128 12.69 11.86 2.01
N VAL A 129 11.35 11.83 2.11
CA VAL A 129 10.47 12.10 0.96
C VAL A 129 10.43 13.60 0.69
N PRO A 130 10.89 14.06 -0.50
CA PRO A 130 10.97 15.49 -0.77
C PRO A 130 9.59 16.11 -1.00
N MET A 131 9.44 17.39 -0.68
CA MET A 131 8.17 18.11 -0.78
C MET A 131 7.60 18.11 -2.20
N GLU A 132 8.42 18.03 -3.25
CA GLU A 132 7.92 17.98 -4.63
C GLU A 132 7.07 16.73 -4.91
N ARG A 133 7.25 15.65 -4.13
CA ARG A 133 6.37 14.47 -4.21
C ARG A 133 4.95 14.79 -3.75
N PHE A 134 4.83 15.60 -2.69
CA PHE A 134 3.56 16.01 -2.09
C PHE A 134 2.87 17.14 -2.87
N GLU A 135 3.65 18.00 -3.53
CA GLU A 135 3.12 19.07 -4.40
C GLU A 135 2.63 18.55 -5.76
N LYS A 136 3.09 17.36 -6.17
CA LYS A 136 2.77 16.79 -7.47
C LYS A 136 1.34 16.24 -7.51
N LEU A 137 0.58 16.69 -8.51
CA LEU A 137 -0.81 16.27 -8.71
C LEU A 137 -0.92 14.85 -9.27
N CYS A 138 -1.86 14.08 -8.73
CA CYS A 138 -2.28 12.82 -9.30
C CYS A 138 -3.20 13.06 -10.50
N TYR A 139 -2.68 12.82 -11.71
CA TYR A 139 -3.46 13.03 -12.94
C TYR A 139 -4.69 12.11 -13.02
N ILE A 140 -4.63 10.96 -12.35
CA ILE A 140 -5.70 9.97 -12.34
C ILE A 140 -6.91 10.49 -11.55
N CYS A 141 -6.68 11.00 -10.35
CA CYS A 141 -7.73 11.64 -9.53
C CYS A 141 -8.26 12.90 -10.22
N ALA A 142 -7.36 13.73 -10.78
CA ALA A 142 -7.76 14.93 -11.50
C ALA A 142 -8.67 14.61 -12.70
N ASN A 143 -8.35 13.58 -13.48
CA ASN A 143 -9.18 13.11 -14.59
C ASN A 143 -10.53 12.54 -14.13
N ALA A 144 -10.60 11.99 -12.92
CA ALA A 144 -11.84 11.52 -12.31
C ALA A 144 -12.69 12.67 -11.72
N GLY A 145 -12.21 13.92 -11.78
CA GLY A 145 -12.90 15.10 -11.23
C GLY A 145 -12.69 15.31 -9.73
N ASP A 146 -11.88 14.48 -9.05
CA ASP A 146 -11.58 14.63 -7.63
C ASP A 146 -10.29 15.42 -7.42
N THR A 147 -10.40 16.75 -7.55
CA THR A 147 -9.29 17.69 -7.41
C THR A 147 -8.70 17.69 -6.00
N ARG A 148 -9.54 17.49 -4.98
CA ARG A 148 -9.09 17.37 -3.59
C ARG A 148 -8.21 16.13 -3.45
N ALA A 149 -8.68 14.95 -3.84
CA ALA A 149 -7.88 13.74 -3.78
C ALA A 149 -6.60 13.86 -4.61
N ALA A 150 -6.65 14.53 -5.76
CA ALA A 150 -5.49 14.73 -6.62
C ALA A 150 -4.32 15.48 -5.95
N GLN A 151 -4.59 16.28 -4.91
CA GLN A 151 -3.62 17.06 -4.15
C GLN A 151 -3.20 16.40 -2.82
N MET A 152 -3.75 15.23 -2.47
CA MET A 152 -3.45 14.58 -1.19
C MET A 152 -2.25 13.66 -1.27
N GLY A 153 -1.45 13.58 -0.21
CA GLY A 153 -0.34 12.62 -0.13
C GLY A 153 0.73 12.86 -1.20
N ALA A 154 1.44 11.81 -1.61
CA ALA A 154 2.61 11.89 -2.46
C ALA A 154 2.41 11.13 -3.78
N CYS A 155 2.88 11.73 -4.88
CA CYS A 155 2.81 11.11 -6.20
C CYS A 155 4.15 10.53 -6.64
N MET A 156 4.11 9.30 -7.16
CA MET A 156 5.18 8.78 -8.00
C MET A 156 5.13 9.43 -9.39
N SER A 157 6.24 9.34 -10.12
CA SER A 157 6.35 9.89 -11.48
C SER A 157 6.32 8.79 -12.52
N CYS A 158 5.73 9.08 -13.69
CA CYS A 158 5.87 8.18 -14.83
C CYS A 158 7.36 7.97 -15.16
N ASN A 159 7.78 6.72 -15.31
CA ASN A 159 9.18 6.34 -15.56
C ASN A 159 9.66 6.65 -17.00
N LYS A 160 8.79 7.13 -17.90
CA LYS A 160 9.20 7.58 -19.24
C LYS A 160 9.97 8.91 -19.14
N PRO A 161 11.21 9.00 -19.64
CA PRO A 161 11.97 10.26 -19.64
C PRO A 161 11.20 11.41 -20.30
N GLY A 162 11.22 12.58 -19.65
CA GLY A 162 10.50 13.78 -20.10
C GLY A 162 9.00 13.82 -19.75
N CYS A 163 8.39 12.71 -19.33
CA CYS A 163 6.98 12.71 -18.93
C CYS A 163 6.79 13.43 -17.59
N LYS A 164 5.83 14.36 -17.53
CA LYS A 164 5.53 15.12 -16.30
C LYS A 164 4.37 14.55 -15.48
N LYS A 165 3.66 13.53 -15.98
CA LYS A 165 2.52 12.92 -15.27
C LYS A 165 2.97 12.30 -13.94
N GLY A 166 2.28 12.66 -12.87
CA GLY A 166 2.37 12.04 -11.56
C GLY A 166 1.06 11.38 -11.16
N PHE A 167 1.13 10.38 -10.30
CA PHE A 167 -0.02 9.64 -9.81
C PHE A 167 0.28 9.01 -8.45
N HIS A 168 -0.75 8.81 -7.63
CA HIS A 168 -0.60 7.97 -6.45
C HIS A 168 -0.30 6.54 -6.86
N VAL A 169 0.51 5.86 -6.05
CA VAL A 169 0.84 4.45 -6.25
C VAL A 169 -0.43 3.60 -6.29
N THR A 170 -1.34 3.79 -5.34
CA THR A 170 -2.63 3.07 -5.26
C THR A 170 -3.55 3.36 -6.45
N CYS A 171 -3.59 4.60 -6.96
CA CYS A 171 -4.33 4.92 -8.18
C CYS A 171 -3.77 4.21 -9.42
N ALA A 172 -2.44 4.06 -9.49
CA ALA A 172 -1.78 3.30 -10.55
C ALA A 172 -1.97 1.79 -10.39
N GLN A 173 -1.93 1.27 -9.17
CA GLN A 173 -2.21 -0.14 -8.88
C GLN A 173 -3.58 -0.55 -9.42
N GLN A 174 -4.62 0.23 -9.10
CA GLN A 174 -6.00 -0.01 -9.57
C GLN A 174 -6.15 0.00 -11.10
N ARG A 175 -5.21 0.60 -11.83
CA ARG A 175 -5.22 0.69 -13.30
C ARG A 175 -4.18 -0.21 -13.96
N GLY A 176 -3.49 -1.07 -13.20
CA GLY A 176 -2.43 -1.93 -13.71
C GLY A 176 -1.24 -1.16 -14.30
N LEU A 177 -0.93 0.02 -13.74
CA LEU A 177 0.11 0.93 -14.24
C LEU A 177 1.46 0.76 -13.55
N LEU A 178 1.54 -0.11 -12.54
CA LEU A 178 2.75 -0.42 -11.80
C LEU A 178 3.57 -1.49 -12.51
N CYS A 179 4.89 -1.42 -12.38
CA CYS A 179 5.83 -2.33 -13.02
C CYS A 179 7.03 -2.58 -12.11
N GLU A 180 7.51 -3.81 -12.15
CA GLU A 180 8.79 -4.21 -11.57
C GLU A 180 9.81 -4.40 -12.70
N GLU A 181 10.96 -3.75 -12.60
CA GLU A 181 12.10 -3.86 -13.53
C GLU A 181 13.28 -4.55 -12.80
N GLY A 182 13.96 -5.49 -13.47
CA GLY A 182 15.17 -6.14 -12.92
C GLY A 182 14.98 -7.52 -12.28
N GLY A 183 13.90 -8.24 -12.60
CA GLY A 183 13.51 -9.55 -12.04
C GLY A 183 14.49 -10.74 -12.19
N GLY A 184 15.72 -10.51 -12.64
CA GLY A 184 16.82 -11.49 -12.62
C GLY A 184 18.00 -11.11 -11.70
N SER A 185 17.90 -10.01 -10.94
CA SER A 185 18.96 -9.50 -10.08
C SER A 185 18.43 -9.16 -8.68
N LYS A 186 19.33 -9.04 -7.69
CA LYS A 186 18.98 -8.68 -6.30
C LYS A 186 18.37 -7.27 -6.14
N ASN A 187 18.38 -6.45 -7.20
CA ASN A 187 17.88 -5.08 -7.18
C ASN A 187 16.64 -4.94 -8.07
N VAL A 188 15.46 -5.15 -7.48
CA VAL A 188 14.18 -4.86 -8.14
C VAL A 188 13.92 -3.36 -8.09
N LYS A 189 13.65 -2.76 -9.24
CA LYS A 189 13.20 -1.37 -9.35
C LYS A 189 11.68 -1.34 -9.48
N TYR A 190 11.02 -0.81 -8.46
CA TYR A 190 9.59 -0.53 -8.47
C TYR A 190 9.32 0.79 -9.19
N CYS A 191 8.53 0.75 -10.27
CA CYS A 191 8.26 1.92 -11.10
C CYS A 191 6.84 1.87 -11.69
N GLY A 192 6.46 2.90 -12.45
CA GLY A 192 5.15 2.93 -13.08
C GLY A 192 5.12 3.80 -14.31
N TYR A 193 4.17 3.52 -15.20
CA TYR A 193 4.00 4.25 -16.45
C TYR A 193 2.56 4.79 -16.54
N CYS A 194 2.39 6.03 -16.98
CA CYS A 194 1.04 6.51 -17.26
C CYS A 194 0.39 5.70 -18.39
N GLU A 195 -0.94 5.75 -18.51
CA GLU A 195 -1.71 4.99 -19.51
C GLU A 195 -1.18 5.17 -20.96
N HIS A 196 -0.67 6.37 -21.29
CA HIS A 196 -0.09 6.64 -22.60
C HIS A 196 1.24 5.92 -22.85
N HIS A 197 2.05 5.72 -21.81
CA HIS A 197 3.40 5.14 -21.91
C HIS A 197 3.45 3.64 -21.57
N LEU A 198 2.51 3.12 -20.78
CA LEU A 198 2.48 1.68 -20.48
C LEU A 198 2.26 0.85 -21.75
N ARG A 199 1.32 1.27 -22.62
CA ARG A 199 1.06 0.60 -23.91
C ARG A 199 2.31 0.46 -24.78
N LYS A 200 3.24 1.42 -24.68
CA LYS A 200 4.51 1.38 -25.40
C LYS A 200 5.54 0.49 -24.69
N ALA A 201 5.58 0.49 -23.36
CA ALA A 201 6.49 -0.34 -22.56
C ALA A 201 6.19 -1.85 -22.67
N VAL A 202 4.91 -2.25 -22.74
CA VAL A 202 4.52 -3.66 -22.92
C VAL A 202 4.91 -4.18 -24.30
N LEU A 203 4.81 -3.36 -25.36
CA LEU A 203 5.20 -3.75 -26.72
C LEU A 203 6.69 -4.07 -26.87
N PHE A 204 7.57 -3.41 -26.10
CA PHE A 204 9.01 -3.69 -26.11
C PHE A 204 9.43 -4.89 -25.25
N ARG A 205 8.55 -5.45 -24.40
CA ARG A 205 8.85 -6.67 -23.64
C ARG A 205 8.68 -7.96 -24.46
N TYR A 206 8.11 -7.86 -25.67
CA TYR A 206 7.82 -9.00 -26.56
C TYR A 206 8.50 -8.90 -27.94
N THR A 207 9.49 -8.01 -28.10
CA THR A 207 10.36 -7.90 -29.29
C THR A 207 11.81 -8.03 -28.87
#